data_AF-A0A4Y2TBU2-F1
#
_entry.id   AF-A0A4Y2TBU2-F1
#
_cell.length_a   1.000
_cell.length_b   1.000
_cell.length_c   1.000
_cell.angle_alpha   90.00
_cell.angle_beta   90.00
_cell.angle_gamma   90.00
#
_symmetry.space_group_name_H-M   'P 1'
#
loop_
_entity.id
_entity.type
_entity.pdbx_description
1 polymer ?
#
loop_
_entity_poly.entity_id
_entity_poly.type
_entity_poly.pdbx_seq_one_letter_code
_entity_poly.pdbx_strand_id
1 'polypeptide(L)'
;VGCNVTIVNTGYNGGVIYLLEREMARPLQWVVCQLHSNEHPPRRLIERLGGSTTGPQGFSGSIGKILSNCQHLLINETFLQVLGNIHISHNFSTDQKYIWDICMAVT
;
A
#
# COMPACT_ATOMS: atom_id res chain seq x y z
N VAL A 1 -0.60 5.21 3.96
CA VAL A 1 0.81 5.55 4.35
C VAL A 1 1.76 4.62 3.59
N GLY A 2 2.75 5.17 2.89
CA GLY A 2 3.82 4.37 2.29
C GLY A 2 4.88 4.04 3.35
N CYS A 3 5.20 2.77 3.55
CA CYS A 3 6.20 2.37 4.54
C CYS A 3 7.08 1.24 4.03
N ASN A 4 8.39 1.41 4.24
CA ASN A 4 9.32 0.30 4.24
C ASN A 4 8.98 -0.59 5.44
N VAL A 5 9.15 -1.91 5.29
CA VAL A 5 8.81 -2.92 6.31
C VAL A 5 9.91 -2.98 7.38
N THR A 6 10.32 -1.82 7.90
CA THR A 6 11.24 -1.73 9.03
C THR A 6 10.45 -1.63 10.33
N ILE A 7 11.04 -2.13 11.43
CA ILE A 7 10.39 -2.10 12.75
C ILE A 7 10.02 -0.69 13.22
N VAL A 8 10.77 0.33 12.78
CA VAL A 8 10.47 1.75 13.06
C VAL A 8 9.15 2.18 12.43
N ASN A 9 8.79 1.62 11.28
CA ASN A 9 7.58 1.97 10.55
C ASN A 9 6.39 1.08 10.94
N THR A 10 6.60 -0.24 11.01
CA THR A 10 5.55 -1.27 11.13
C THR A 10 5.55 -2.00 12.48
N GLY A 11 6.42 -1.63 13.42
CA GLY A 11 6.50 -2.26 14.73
C GLY A 11 5.16 -2.21 15.48
N TYR A 12 4.74 -3.35 16.04
CA TYR A 12 3.47 -3.50 16.75
C TYR A 12 3.34 -2.56 17.98
N ASN A 13 4.48 -2.10 18.50
CA ASN A 13 4.55 -1.11 19.57
C ASN A 13 5.63 -0.08 19.23
N GLY A 14 5.24 1.17 19.11
CA GLY A 14 6.13 2.29 18.79
C GLY A 14 6.45 2.47 17.30
N GLY A 15 5.91 1.64 16.41
CA GLY A 15 6.00 1.87 14.97
C GLY A 15 5.23 3.12 14.56
N VAL A 16 5.74 3.89 13.60
CA VAL A 16 5.12 5.15 13.14
C VAL A 16 3.66 4.93 12.71
N ILE A 17 3.36 3.85 11.96
CA ILE A 17 1.99 3.54 11.56
C ILE A 17 1.11 3.26 12.79
N TYR A 18 1.57 2.42 13.71
CA TYR A 18 0.84 2.08 14.93
C TYR A 18 0.52 3.35 15.76
N LEU A 19 1.48 4.26 15.88
CA LEU A 19 1.29 5.53 16.58
C LEU A 19 0.25 6.42 15.88
N LEU A 20 0.28 6.49 14.54
CA LEU A 20 -0.68 7.26 13.75
C LEU A 20 -2.10 6.66 13.82
N GLU A 21 -2.24 5.34 13.73
CA GLU A 21 -3.53 4.65 13.87
C GLU A 21 -4.15 4.88 15.25
N ARG A 22 -3.31 4.88 16.29
CA ARG A 22 -3.75 5.17 17.67
C ARG A 22 -4.20 6.63 17.83
N GLU A 23 -3.44 7.57 17.29
CA GLU A 23 -3.77 9.00 17.33
C GLU A 23 -5.07 9.31 16.57
N MET A 24 -5.28 8.67 15.42
CA MET A 24 -6.47 8.86 14.59
C MET A 24 -7.66 8.02 15.04
N ALA A 25 -7.47 7.15 16.05
CA ALA A 25 -8.44 6.18 16.54
C ALA A 25 -9.09 5.34 15.42
N ARG A 26 -8.34 5.02 14.36
CA ARG A 26 -8.81 4.23 13.22
C ARG A 26 -7.67 3.49 12.53
N PRO A 27 -7.93 2.31 11.93
CA PRO A 27 -6.98 1.65 11.06
C PRO A 27 -6.64 2.51 9.83
N LEU A 28 -5.37 2.57 9.47
CA LEU A 28 -4.89 3.26 8.28
C LEU A 28 -4.70 2.25 7.16
N GLN A 29 -5.01 2.65 5.92
CA GLN A 29 -4.67 1.82 4.77
C GLN A 29 -3.17 1.88 4.51
N TRP A 30 -2.54 0.70 4.50
CA TRP A 30 -1.12 0.57 4.23
C TRP A 30 -0.90 0.51 2.73
N VAL A 31 -0.09 1.41 2.19
CA VAL A 31 0.40 1.32 0.81
C VAL A 31 1.77 0.68 0.91
N VAL A 32 1.78 -0.64 1.07
CA VAL A 32 3.03 -1.41 1.07
C VAL A 32 3.41 -1.62 -0.40
N CYS A 33 4.59 -1.15 -0.78
CA CYS A 33 5.12 -1.44 -2.11
C CYS A 33 5.16 -2.96 -2.30
N GLN A 34 4.58 -3.48 -3.39
CA GLN A 34 4.60 -4.91 -3.74
C GLN A 34 6.02 -5.50 -3.72
N LEU A 35 7.05 -4.67 -3.98
CA LEU A 35 8.46 -5.06 -3.89
C LEU A 35 8.88 -5.49 -2.47
N HIS A 36 8.34 -4.87 -1.41
CA HIS A 36 8.63 -5.25 -0.03
C HIS A 36 7.75 -6.38 0.49
N SER A 37 6.59 -6.64 -0.14
CA SER A 37 5.76 -7.81 0.19
C SER A 37 6.45 -9.13 -0.15
N ASN A 38 7.52 -9.11 -0.97
CA ASN A 38 8.35 -10.27 -1.27
C ASN A 38 9.38 -10.62 -0.18
N GLU A 39 9.42 -9.90 0.95
CA GLU A 39 10.34 -10.20 2.05
C GLU A 39 9.84 -11.38 2.89
N HIS A 40 10.47 -12.55 2.68
CA HIS A 40 10.45 -13.84 3.39
C HIS A 40 9.12 -14.47 3.88
N PRO A 41 8.43 -14.05 4.96
CA PRO A 41 7.29 -14.82 5.48
C PRO A 41 6.06 -14.93 4.56
N PRO A 42 5.60 -13.86 3.87
CA PRO A 42 4.46 -13.93 2.97
C PRO A 42 4.85 -14.23 1.51
N ARG A 43 6.14 -14.31 1.18
CA ARG A 43 6.63 -14.48 -0.20
C ARG A 43 6.00 -15.67 -0.90
N ARG A 44 6.00 -16.86 -0.27
CA ARG A 44 5.41 -18.07 -0.85
C ARG A 44 3.90 -17.96 -1.04
N LEU A 45 3.21 -17.27 -0.13
CA LEU A 45 1.78 -17.04 -0.23
C LEU A 45 1.47 -16.10 -1.39
N ILE A 46 2.24 -15.02 -1.54
CA ILE A 46 2.10 -14.05 -2.61
C ILE A 46 2.48 -14.64 -3.96
N GLU A 47 3.56 -15.41 -4.04
CA GLU A 47 3.93 -16.15 -5.26
C GLU A 47 2.81 -17.12 -5.67
N ARG A 48 2.18 -17.81 -4.72
CA ARG A 48 1.05 -18.71 -5.01
C ARG A 48 -0.21 -17.97 -5.44
N LEU A 49 -0.54 -16.86 -4.80
CA LEU A 49 -1.79 -16.12 -5.05
C LEU A 49 -1.70 -15.14 -6.21
N GLY A 50 -0.54 -14.52 -6.43
CA GLY A 50 -0.23 -13.65 -7.57
C GLY A 50 0.16 -14.44 -8.82
N GLY A 51 0.73 -15.65 -8.64
CA GLY A 51 1.21 -16.52 -9.70
C GLY A 51 2.46 -15.98 -10.40
N SER A 52 2.97 -16.72 -11.38
CA SER A 52 4.01 -16.20 -12.27
C SER A 52 3.48 -15.02 -13.07
N THR A 53 4.37 -14.07 -13.36
CA THR A 53 4.09 -12.91 -14.21
C THR A 53 4.88 -13.03 -15.51
N THR A 54 4.22 -12.89 -16.65
CA THR A 54 4.88 -12.81 -17.97
C THR A 54 4.95 -11.38 -18.51
N GLY A 55 4.38 -10.41 -17.79
CA GLY A 55 4.33 -9.00 -18.13
C GLY A 55 3.39 -8.21 -17.21
N PRO A 56 3.17 -6.90 -17.46
CA PRO A 56 2.39 -6.01 -16.59
C PRO A 56 0.93 -6.45 -16.34
N GLN A 57 0.37 -7.24 -17.25
CA GLN A 57 -0.98 -7.83 -17.13
C GLN A 57 -0.94 -9.36 -17.12
N GLY A 58 0.25 -9.96 -17.10
CA GLY A 58 0.46 -11.39 -17.28
C GLY A 58 0.36 -12.18 -15.98
N PHE A 59 -0.57 -11.83 -15.08
CA PHE A 59 -0.69 -12.50 -13.79
C PHE A 59 -1.44 -13.83 -13.92
N SER A 60 -0.84 -14.92 -13.45
CA SER A 60 -1.46 -16.25 -13.52
C SER A 60 -2.23 -16.67 -12.25
N GLY A 61 -1.93 -16.04 -11.11
CA GLY A 61 -2.56 -16.36 -9.84
C GLY A 61 -3.95 -15.74 -9.69
N SER A 62 -4.74 -16.30 -8.77
CA SER A 62 -6.13 -15.89 -8.55
C SER A 62 -6.25 -14.41 -8.16
N ILE A 63 -5.37 -13.90 -7.31
CA ILE A 63 -5.36 -12.48 -6.93
C ILE A 63 -4.84 -11.61 -8.07
N GLY A 64 -3.78 -12.04 -8.74
CA GLY A 64 -3.21 -11.27 -9.84
C GLY A 64 -4.19 -11.10 -11.02
N LYS A 65 -5.02 -12.10 -11.29
CA LYS A 65 -6.13 -12.01 -12.27
C LYS A 65 -7.25 -11.04 -11.84
N ILE A 66 -7.44 -10.80 -10.55
CA ILE A 66 -8.37 -9.76 -10.09
C ILE A 66 -7.76 -8.38 -10.37
N LEU A 67 -6.44 -8.25 -10.23
CA LEU A 67 -5.73 -7.00 -10.48
C LEU A 67 -5.80 -6.54 -11.94
N SER A 68 -5.92 -7.43 -12.92
CA SER A 68 -6.07 -7.02 -14.33
C SER A 68 -7.35 -6.20 -14.59
N ASN A 69 -8.35 -6.32 -13.71
CA ASN A 69 -9.59 -5.55 -13.77
C ASN A 69 -9.70 -4.51 -12.65
N CYS A 70 -8.62 -4.22 -11.92
CA CYS A 70 -8.68 -3.36 -10.73
C CYS A 70 -9.22 -1.96 -11.01
N GLN A 71 -8.89 -1.41 -12.19
CA GLN A 71 -9.36 -0.10 -12.66
C GLN A 71 -10.89 -0.03 -12.85
N HIS A 72 -11.57 -1.18 -12.93
CA HIS A 72 -13.01 -1.30 -13.04
C HIS A 72 -13.67 -1.73 -11.73
N LEU A 73 -12.89 -2.00 -10.68
CA LEU A 73 -13.43 -2.31 -9.36
C LEU A 73 -14.00 -1.04 -8.73
N LEU A 74 -15.16 -1.17 -8.11
CA LEU A 74 -15.76 -0.07 -7.35
C LEU A 74 -14.80 0.34 -6.23
N ILE A 75 -14.53 1.64 -6.15
CA ILE A 75 -13.84 2.22 -5.00
C ILE A 75 -14.75 2.00 -3.79
N ASN A 76 -14.18 1.50 -2.70
CA ASN A 76 -14.94 1.30 -1.49
C ASN A 76 -15.39 2.66 -0.94
N GLU A 77 -16.67 2.99 -1.10
CA GLU A 77 -17.27 4.25 -0.65
C GLU A 77 -17.27 4.41 0.88
N THR A 78 -17.10 3.32 1.64
CA THR A 78 -16.93 3.42 3.10
C THR A 78 -15.52 3.83 3.51
N PHE A 79 -14.60 3.97 2.55
CA PHE A 79 -13.26 4.46 2.84
C PHE A 79 -13.32 5.96 3.10
N LEU A 80 -13.33 6.32 4.39
CA LEU A 80 -13.19 7.71 4.80
C LEU A 80 -11.73 8.15 4.60
N GLN A 81 -11.47 9.11 3.72
CA GLN A 81 -10.15 9.72 3.64
C GLN A 81 -9.80 10.37 4.98
N VAL A 82 -8.57 10.20 5.45
CA VAL A 82 -8.07 10.98 6.57
C VAL A 82 -7.70 12.36 6.02
N LEU A 83 -8.56 13.35 6.27
CA LEU A 83 -8.26 14.75 5.98
C LEU A 83 -7.38 15.30 7.10
N GLY A 84 -6.10 15.47 6.80
CA GLY A 84 -5.15 16.13 7.70
C GLY A 84 -4.40 17.20 6.93
N ASN A 85 -4.25 18.40 7.52
CA ASN A 85 -3.31 19.41 7.05
C ASN A 85 -1.89 18.95 7.40
N ILE A 86 -1.40 17.94 6.68
CA ILE A 86 0.00 17.55 6.76
C ILE A 86 0.76 18.58 5.93
N HIS A 87 1.68 19.31 6.57
CA HIS A 87 2.60 20.19 5.85
C HIS A 87 3.54 19.30 5.04
N ILE A 88 3.24 19.16 3.75
CA ILE A 88 3.98 18.30 2.85
C ILE A 88 5.04 19.14 2.15
N SER A 89 6.31 18.79 2.36
CA SER A 89 7.41 19.37 1.59
C SER A 89 7.33 18.90 0.14
N HIS A 90 7.46 19.81 -0.82
CA HIS A 90 7.47 19.48 -2.25
C HIS A 90 8.77 18.83 -2.73
N ASN A 91 9.75 18.63 -1.85
CA ASN A 91 11.02 18.02 -2.18
C ASN A 91 10.96 16.49 -2.00
N PHE A 92 10.20 15.83 -2.87
CA PHE A 92 9.99 14.38 -2.83
C PHE A 92 11.12 13.60 -3.51
N SER A 93 11.47 12.45 -2.94
CA SER A 93 12.14 11.40 -3.71
C SER A 93 11.19 10.84 -4.78
N THR A 94 11.74 10.09 -5.75
CA THR A 94 10.93 9.45 -6.80
C THR A 94 9.79 8.59 -6.25
N ASP A 95 10.08 7.76 -5.24
CA ASP A 95 9.08 6.87 -4.63
C ASP A 95 8.01 7.66 -3.88
N GLN A 96 8.41 8.72 -3.15
CA GLN A 96 7.47 9.58 -2.43
C GLN A 96 6.55 10.33 -3.39
N LYS A 97 7.06 10.79 -4.53
CA LYS A 97 6.26 11.42 -5.58
C LYS A 97 5.28 10.44 -6.20
N TYR A 98 5.70 9.21 -6.48
CA TYR A 98 4.81 8.16 -7.00
C TYR A 98 3.66 7.85 -6.04
N ILE A 99 3.95 7.76 -4.73
CA ILE A 99 2.94 7.55 -3.70
C ILE A 99 1.99 8.75 -3.59
N TRP A 100 2.53 9.96 -3.67
CA TRP A 100 1.74 11.19 -3.70
C TRP A 100 0.74 11.19 -4.86
N ASP A 101 1.21 10.89 -6.07
CA ASP A 101 0.39 10.86 -7.28
C ASP A 101 -0.72 9.81 -7.17
N ILE A 102 -0.43 8.63 -6.61
CA ILE A 102 -1.44 7.59 -6.31
C ILE A 102 -2.47 8.11 -5.30
N CYS A 103 -2.04 8.76 -4.21
CA CYS A 103 -2.96 9.29 -3.21
C CYS A 103 -3.89 10.37 -3.79
N MET A 104 -3.38 11.22 -4.67
CA MET A 104 -4.18 12.25 -5.34
C MET A 104 -5.14 11.67 -6.38
N ALA A 105 -4.79 10.58 -7.06
CA ALA A 105 -5.67 9.94 -8.04
C ALA A 105 -6.91 9.24 -7.42
N VAL A 106 -6.87 8.93 -6.12
CA VAL A 106 -7.97 8.30 -5.38
C VAL A 106 -8.84 9.34 -4.65
N THR A 107 -8.45 10.62 -4.70
CA THR A 107 -9.20 11.75 -4.12
C THR A 107 -10.08 12.38 -5.19
#